data_AF-A0A4R0MP28-F1
#
_entry.id   AF-A0A4R0MP28-F1
#
_cell.length_a   1.000
_cell.length_b   1.000
_cell.length_c   1.000
_cell.angle_alpha   90.00
_cell.angle_beta   90.00
_cell.angle_gamma   90.00
#
_symmetry.space_group_name_H-M   'P 1'
#
loop_
_entity.id
_entity.type
_entity.pdbx_description
1 polymer ?
#
loop_
_entity_poly.entity_id
_entity_poly.type
_entity_poly.pdbx_seq_one_letter_code
_entity_poly.pdbx_strand_id
1 'polypeptide(L)' 'MQIAVFIIYEILIRLQELDPDLGEYLMNRKTEDGILVRTSNGSIPIPDSILLRQFNDPKSISQFELQDLLGNFKLS' A
#
# COMPACT_ATOMS: atom_id res chain seq x y z
N MET A 1 5.16 11.81 10.86
CA MET A 1 3.82 11.21 10.79
C MET A 1 3.80 9.84 11.46
N GLN A 2 2.89 9.58 12.40
CA GLN A 2 2.58 8.24 12.88
C GLN A 2 1.50 7.69 11.94
N ILE A 3 1.83 6.71 11.10
CA ILE A 3 0.86 6.09 10.21
C ILE A 3 0.12 5.05 11.03
N ALA A 4 -1.19 5.20 11.11
CA ALA A 4 -2.02 4.22 11.76
C ALA A 4 -2.05 2.94 10.91
N VAL A 5 -1.75 1.79 11.52
CA VAL A 5 -1.62 0.51 10.82
C VAL A 5 -2.89 0.15 10.03
N PHE A 6 -4.07 0.61 10.47
CA PHE A 6 -5.32 0.38 9.74
C PHE A 6 -5.31 0.96 8.32
N ILE A 7 -4.64 2.09 8.07
CA ILE A 7 -4.52 2.70 6.74
C ILE A 7 -3.78 1.75 5.79
N ILE A 8 -2.76 1.07 6.31
CA ILE A 8 -1.99 0.09 5.54
C ILE A 8 -2.88 -1.09 5.18
N TYR A 9 -3.64 -1.63 6.14
CA TYR A 9 -4.57 -2.72 5.86
C TYR A 9 -5.63 -2.35 4.82
N GLU A 10 -6.23 -1.15 4.91
CA GLU A 10 -7.21 -0.73 3.91
C GLU A 10 -6.63 -0.65 2.50
N ILE A 11 -5.41 -0.12 2.35
CA ILE A 11 -4.74 -0.08 1.04
C ILE A 11 -4.48 -1.51 0.55
N LEU A 12 -3.95 -2.39 1.41
CA LEU A 12 -3.68 -3.78 1.03
C LEU A 12 -4.94 -4.53 0.62
N ILE A 13 -6.07 -4.32 1.30
CA ILE A 13 -7.36 -4.90 0.89
C ILE A 13 -7.74 -4.45 -0.52
N ARG A 14 -7.65 -3.15 -0.81
CA ARG A 14 -7.94 -2.61 -2.15
C ARG A 14 -6.99 -3.14 -3.22
N LEU A 15 -5.73 -3.38 -2.87
CA LEU A 15 -4.75 -3.96 -3.78
C LEU A 15 -5.02 -5.46 -4.00
N GLN A 16 -5.42 -6.19 -2.97
CA GLN A 16 -5.79 -7.62 -3.05
C GLN A 16 -7.06 -7.87 -3.87
N GLU A 17 -7.98 -6.91 -3.93
CA GLU A 17 -9.13 -6.96 -4.86
C GLU A 17 -8.69 -6.94 -6.33
N LEU A 18 -7.52 -6.37 -6.63
CA LEU A 18 -6.94 -6.30 -7.97
C LEU A 18 -5.94 -7.43 -8.24
N ASP A 19 -5.15 -7.81 -7.24
CA ASP A 19 -4.17 -8.89 -7.28
C ASP A 19 -4.18 -9.70 -5.96
N PRO A 20 -4.89 -10.85 -5.93
CA PRO A 20 -4.96 -11.70 -4.74
C PRO A 20 -3.62 -12.27 -4.27
N ASP A 21 -2.59 -12.30 -5.12
CA ASP A 21 -1.29 -12.90 -4.81
C ASP A 21 -0.35 -11.96 -4.04
N LEU A 22 -0.81 -10.75 -3.67
CA LEU A 22 -0.04 -9.78 -2.87
C LEU A 22 0.42 -10.35 -1.51
N GLY A 23 -0.34 -11.29 -0.94
CA GLY A 23 -0.08 -11.89 0.38
C GLY A 23 -0.52 -11.02 1.56
N GLU A 24 -0.16 -11.43 2.78
CA GLU A 24 -0.61 -10.79 4.02
C GLU A 24 0.40 -9.78 4.57
N TYR A 25 -0.07 -8.73 5.25
CA TYR A 25 0.79 -7.74 5.92
C TYR A 25 1.69 -8.38 6.99
N LEU A 26 2.99 -8.09 6.96
CA LEU A 26 3.94 -8.48 8.01
C LEU A 26 4.45 -7.28 8.80
N MET A 27 4.95 -6.27 8.10
CA MET A 27 5.51 -5.07 8.70
C MET A 27 5.63 -3.93 7.70
N ASN A 28 5.85 -2.72 8.20
CA ASN A 28 6.23 -1.57 7.40
C ASN A 28 7.46 -0.88 7.97
N ARG A 29 8.21 -0.20 7.10
CA ARG A 29 9.25 0.75 7.49
C ARG A 29 9.06 2.06 6.75
N LYS A 30 9.44 3.18 7.38
CA LYS A 30 9.47 4.47 6.70
C LYS A 30 10.58 4.55 5.68
N THR A 31 10.32 5.30 4.62
CA THR A 31 11.26 5.70 3.58
C THR A 31 11.24 7.22 3.46
N GLU A 32 12.03 7.79 2.56
CA GLU A 32 12.04 9.25 2.32
C GLU A 32 10.69 9.73 1.75
N ASP A 33 10.08 8.94 0.85
CA ASP A 33 8.84 9.32 0.15
C ASP A 33 7.57 8.60 0.63
N GLY A 34 7.60 7.93 1.79
CA GLY A 34 6.46 7.15 2.30
C GLY A 34 6.84 5.96 3.17
N ILE A 35 6.31 4.78 2.83
CA ILE A 35 6.63 3.53 3.51
C ILE A 35 6.94 2.40 2.52
N LEU A 36 7.78 1.47 2.95
CA LEU A 36 7.88 0.15 2.34
C LEU A 36 7.08 -0.83 3.20
N VAL A 37 6.06 -1.44 2.62
CA VAL A 37 5.29 -2.51 3.25
C VAL A 37 5.85 -3.86 2.82
N ARG A 38 6.10 -4.74 3.78
CA ARG A 38 6.47 -6.13 3.55
C ARG A 38 5.25 -7.01 3.78
N THR A 39 4.94 -7.84 2.79
CA THR A 39 3.92 -8.87 2.86
C THR A 39 4.55 -10.26 2.92
N SER A 40 3.73 -11.31 3.06
CA SER A 40 4.18 -12.70 2.98
C SER A 40 4.80 -13.05 1.63
N ASN A 41 4.39 -12.38 0.55
CA ASN A 41 4.76 -12.73 -0.82
C ASN A 41 5.75 -11.73 -1.44
N GLY A 42 6.00 -10.59 -0.79
CA GLY A 42 6.89 -9.58 -1.33
C GLY A 42 6.92 -8.27 -0.57
N SER A 43 7.19 -7.19 -1.28
CA SER A 43 7.18 -5.85 -0.72
C SER A 43 6.66 -4.83 -1.72
N ILE A 44 5.95 -3.82 -1.22
CA ILE A 44 5.36 -2.75 -2.00
C ILE A 44 5.71 -1.38 -1.39
N PRO A 45 6.29 -0.45 -2.17
CA PRO A 45 6.42 0.93 -1.73
C PRO A 45 5.05 1.63 -1.83
N ILE A 46 4.66 2.34 -0.77
CA ILE A 46 3.44 3.14 -0.73
C ILE A 46 3.84 4.60 -0.44
N PRO A 47 3.64 5.53 -1.40
CA PRO A 47 3.98 6.93 -1.23
C PRO A 47 3.14 7.63 -0.15
N ASP A 48 3.71 8.66 0.49
CA ASP A 48 3.00 9.50 1.47
C ASP A 48 1.76 10.18 0.88
N SER A 49 1.79 10.54 -0.41
CA SER A 49 0.65 11.11 -1.11
C SER A 49 -0.56 10.16 -1.14
N ILE A 50 -0.33 8.86 -1.30
CA ILE A 50 -1.37 7.82 -1.26
C ILE A 50 -1.83 7.60 0.18
N LEU A 51 -0.90 7.53 1.14
CA LEU A 51 -1.25 7.36 2.57
C LEU A 51 -2.15 8.49 3.08
N LEU A 52 -1.81 9.74 2.75
CA LEU A 52 -2.59 10.91 3.12
C LEU A 52 -3.97 10.92 2.45
N ARG A 53 -4.06 10.53 1.18
CA ARG A 53 -5.35 10.44 0.49
C ARG A 53 -6.19 9.30 1.01
N GLN A 54 -5.61 8.14 1.31
CA GLN A 54 -6.33 7.05 1.96
C GLN A 54 -6.90 7.50 3.31
N PHE A 55 -6.13 8.26 4.10
CA PHE A 55 -6.61 8.75 5.39
C PHE A 55 -7.77 9.78 5.26
N ASN A 56 -7.69 10.69 4.29
CA ASN A 56 -8.64 11.81 4.19
C ASN A 56 -9.85 11.50 3.29
N ASP A 57 -9.61 10.94 2.11
CA ASP A 57 -10.63 10.58 1.12
C ASP A 57 -10.15 9.39 0.25
N PRO A 58 -10.39 8.13 0.68
CA PRO A 58 -10.00 6.93 -0.06
C PRO A 58 -10.50 6.90 -1.51
N LYS A 59 -11.66 7.50 -1.78
CA LYS A 59 -12.30 7.50 -3.11
C LYS A 59 -11.56 8.39 -4.10
N SER A 60 -10.73 9.31 -3.59
CA SER A 60 -9.86 10.12 -4.45
C SER A 60 -8.84 9.26 -5.19
N ILE A 61 -8.38 8.14 -4.62
CA ILE A 61 -7.38 7.24 -5.22
C ILE A 61 -8.06 6.40 -6.29
N SER A 62 -7.65 6.61 -7.55
CA SER A 62 -8.20 5.91 -8.70
C SER A 62 -7.71 4.46 -8.79
N GLN A 63 -8.45 3.62 -9.52
CA GLN A 63 -8.03 2.25 -9.80
C GLN A 63 -6.71 2.19 -10.59
N PHE A 64 -6.45 3.15 -11.48
CA PHE A 64 -5.19 3.25 -12.21
C PHE A 64 -4.00 3.49 -11.28
N GLU A 65 -4.14 4.37 -10.28
CA GLU A 65 -3.09 4.60 -9.28
C GLU A 65 -2.84 3.36 -8.41
N LEU A 66 -3.88 2.57 -8.09
CA LEU A 66 -3.71 1.29 -7.39
C LEU A 66 -2.98 0.25 -8.27
N GLN A 67 -3.25 0.22 -9.57
CA GLN A 67 -2.54 -0.65 -10.50
C GLN A 67 -1.08 -0.22 -10.67
N ASP A 68 -0.79 1.09 -10.71
CA ASP A 68 0.58 1.61 -10.74
C ASP A 68 1.34 1.24 -9.46
N LEU A 69 0.69 1.30 -8.29
CA LEU A 69 1.23 0.78 -7.04
C LEU A 69 1.59 -0.71 -7.13
N LEU A 70 0.69 -1.54 -7.67
CA LEU A 70 0.95 -2.97 -7.90
C LEU A 70 2.11 -3.20 -8.87
N GLY A 71 2.27 -2.36 -9.89
CA GLY A 71 3.41 -2.43 -10.81
C GLY A 71 4.78 -2.26 -10.13
N ASN A 72 4.79 -1.67 -8.93
CA ASN A 72 5.98 -1.52 -8.09
C ASN A 72 6.17 -2.65 -7.06
N PHE A 73 5.29 -3.65 -7.03
CA PHE A 73 5.42 -4.80 -6.14
C PHE A 73 6.62 -5.66 -6.53
N LYS A 74 7.41 -6.04 -5.52
CA LYS A 74 8.58 -6.90 -5.68
C LYS A 74 8.36 -8.19 -4.92
N LEU A 75 8.21 -9.28 -5.66
CA LEU A 75 8.17 -10.64 -5.11
C LEU A 75 9.45 -10.93 -4.30
N SER A 76 9.30 -11.63 -3.18
CA SER A 76 10.40 -12.06 -2.30
C SER A 76 10.82 -13.49 -2.53
#